data_AF-A0A914M262-F1
#
_entry.id   AF-A0A914M262-F1
#
_cell.length_a   1.000
_cell.length_b   1.000
_cell.length_c   1.000
_cell.angle_alpha   90.00
_cell.angle_beta   90.00
_cell.angle_gamma   90.00
#
_symmetry.space_group_name_H-M   'P 1'
#
loop_
_entity.id
_entity.type
_entity.pdbx_description
1 polymer ?
#
loop_
_entity_poly.entity_id
_entity_poly.type
_entity_poly.pdbx_seq_one_letter_code
_entity_poly.pdbx_strand_id
1 'polypeptide(L)'
;MYIREIYQKSWNRKTITEWKQSYLVLRGAMFYQFADSSFQYAQHSLNLRDIMEEVCRIDLTNDEKYVFQITFSTDTSTAGNSLCALQISCPNEEILQRWISAISMALYVSADNPPPVACMAILTSTHLVFAQEGVNCAVDGFMRCLCSISREEFNDIKMKYLIASFDCLLQSWVGFSNISWFEEIFGFG
;
A
#
# COMPACT_ATOMS: atom_id res chain seq x y z
N MET A 1 -16.29 -7.59 -7.83
CA MET A 1 -14.84 -7.86 -7.72
C MET A 1 -14.67 -9.36 -7.59
N TYR A 2 -13.56 -9.87 -8.07
CA TYR A 2 -13.25 -11.29 -7.96
C TYR A 2 -12.08 -11.46 -7.01
N ILE A 3 -12.11 -12.53 -6.22
CA ILE A 3 -11.05 -12.86 -5.28
C ILE A 3 -10.61 -14.29 -5.53
N ARG A 4 -9.31 -14.53 -5.35
CA ARG A 4 -8.76 -15.86 -5.24
C ARG A 4 -7.75 -15.93 -4.12
N GLU A 5 -7.71 -17.08 -3.50
CA GLU A 5 -6.83 -17.42 -2.42
C GLU A 5 -5.60 -18.16 -2.95
N ILE A 6 -4.44 -17.80 -2.41
CA ILE A 6 -3.18 -18.47 -2.65
C ILE A 6 -2.75 -19.12 -1.34
N TYR A 7 -2.62 -20.44 -1.39
CA TYR A 7 -2.18 -21.24 -0.26
C TYR A 7 -0.76 -21.75 -0.47
N GLN A 8 0.07 -21.71 0.58
CA GLN A 8 1.38 -22.33 0.60
C GLN A 8 1.23 -23.78 1.09
N LYS A 9 1.49 -24.77 0.22
CA LYS A 9 1.50 -26.20 0.61
C LYS A 9 2.85 -26.68 1.13
N SER A 10 3.93 -26.12 0.57
CA SER A 10 5.32 -26.40 0.95
C SER A 10 6.19 -25.23 0.49
N TRP A 11 7.45 -25.14 0.91
CA TRP A 11 8.36 -24.03 0.59
C TRP A 11 8.41 -23.66 -0.91
N ASN A 12 8.16 -24.63 -1.80
CA ASN A 12 8.18 -24.45 -3.26
C ASN A 12 6.84 -24.67 -3.98
N ARG A 13 5.74 -24.92 -3.27
CA ARG A 13 4.46 -25.23 -3.93
C ARG A 13 3.32 -24.37 -3.41
N LYS A 14 2.82 -23.51 -4.29
CA LYS A 14 1.61 -22.71 -4.09
C LYS A 14 0.41 -23.38 -4.76
N THR A 15 -0.74 -23.32 -4.10
CA THR A 15 -2.03 -23.68 -4.69
C THR A 15 -2.82 -22.40 -4.87
N ILE A 16 -3.19 -22.10 -6.11
CA ILE A 16 -3.97 -20.92 -6.46
C ILE A 16 -5.38 -21.40 -6.75
N THR A 17 -6.36 -20.81 -6.07
CA THR A 17 -7.78 -21.12 -6.31
C THR A 17 -8.31 -20.36 -7.52
N GLU A 18 -9.45 -20.81 -8.06
CA GLU A 18 -10.15 -20.09 -9.12
C GLU A 18 -10.73 -18.77 -8.63
N TRP A 19 -10.88 -17.82 -9.54
CA TRP A 19 -11.53 -16.55 -9.28
C TRP A 19 -12.99 -16.74 -8.88
N LYS A 20 -13.38 -16.18 -7.73
CA LYS A 20 -14.75 -16.20 -7.24
C LYS A 20 -15.25 -14.78 -7.06
N GLN A 21 -16.48 -14.53 -7.50
CA GLN A 21 -17.12 -13.26 -7.22
C GLN A 21 -17.34 -13.13 -5.71
N SER A 22 -17.00 -11.97 -5.15
CA SER A 22 -17.21 -11.70 -3.72
C SER A 22 -17.48 -10.22 -3.49
N TYR A 23 -18.15 -9.96 -2.38
CA TYR A 23 -18.40 -8.62 -1.86
C TYR A 23 -17.40 -8.34 -0.74
N LEU A 24 -16.58 -7.30 -0.94
CA LEU A 24 -15.49 -6.97 -0.03
C LEU A 24 -15.82 -5.70 0.72
N VAL A 25 -15.57 -5.69 2.02
CA VAL A 25 -15.79 -4.53 2.89
C VAL A 25 -14.56 -4.32 3.75
N LEU A 26 -14.05 -3.09 3.77
CA LEU A 26 -13.01 -2.66 4.69
C LEU A 26 -13.61 -1.71 5.73
N ARG A 27 -13.45 -2.00 7.02
CA ARG A 27 -13.87 -1.13 8.13
C ARG A 27 -12.73 -0.98 9.12
N GLY A 28 -12.06 0.17 9.10
CA GLY A 28 -10.75 0.29 9.76
C GLY A 28 -9.79 -0.76 9.19
N ALA A 29 -9.03 -1.44 10.05
CA ALA A 29 -8.14 -2.54 9.64
C ALA A 29 -8.84 -3.88 9.41
N MET A 30 -10.16 -3.98 9.63
CA MET A 30 -10.92 -5.21 9.43
C MET A 30 -11.36 -5.36 7.99
N PHE A 31 -10.92 -6.43 7.35
CA PHE A 31 -11.29 -6.84 6.01
C PHE A 31 -12.29 -7.98 6.05
N TYR A 32 -13.44 -7.80 5.41
CA TYR A 32 -14.53 -8.77 5.35
C TYR A 32 -14.80 -9.20 3.92
N GLN A 33 -14.95 -10.51 3.73
CA GLN A 33 -15.40 -11.11 2.48
C GLN A 33 -16.78 -11.73 2.67
N PHE A 34 -17.71 -11.37 1.80
CA PHE A 34 -19.07 -11.91 1.75
C PHE A 34 -19.32 -12.59 0.41
N ALA A 35 -20.15 -13.64 0.43
CA ALA A 35 -20.57 -14.32 -0.78
C ALA A 35 -21.44 -13.42 -1.67
N ASP A 36 -22.26 -12.57 -1.06
CA ASP A 36 -23.22 -11.71 -1.73
C ASP A 36 -23.39 -10.36 -1.00
N SER A 37 -24.25 -9.49 -1.54
CA SER A 37 -24.59 -8.18 -0.99
C SER A 37 -25.56 -8.24 0.19
N SER A 38 -25.95 -9.43 0.67
CA SER A 38 -26.83 -9.56 1.82
C SER A 38 -26.13 -9.24 3.14
N PHE A 39 -24.79 -9.28 3.15
CA PHE A 39 -23.93 -9.04 4.31
C PHE A 39 -24.25 -9.89 5.56
N GLN A 40 -24.96 -11.02 5.40
CA GLN A 40 -25.42 -11.82 6.55
C GLN A 40 -24.33 -12.72 7.12
N TYR A 41 -23.49 -13.32 6.26
CA TYR A 41 -22.42 -14.23 6.67
C TYR A 41 -21.10 -13.86 5.99
N ALA A 42 -20.17 -13.32 6.78
CA ALA A 42 -18.81 -13.11 6.31
C ALA A 42 -18.12 -14.48 6.17
N GLN A 43 -17.70 -14.81 4.94
CA GLN A 43 -16.90 -16.01 4.67
C GLN A 43 -15.54 -15.90 5.34
N HIS A 44 -14.94 -14.71 5.30
CA HIS A 44 -13.68 -14.41 5.97
C HIS A 44 -13.77 -13.04 6.66
N SER A 45 -13.22 -12.96 7.86
CA SER A 45 -12.98 -11.72 8.60
C SER A 45 -11.52 -11.70 9.04
N LEU A 46 -10.73 -10.81 8.45
CA LEU A 46 -9.30 -10.73 8.66
C LEU A 46 -8.96 -9.36 9.27
N ASN A 47 -8.23 -9.35 10.37
CA ASN A 47 -7.61 -8.11 10.87
C ASN A 47 -6.29 -7.92 10.15
N LEU A 48 -6.27 -7.04 9.13
CA LEU A 48 -5.08 -6.84 8.30
C LEU A 48 -3.87 -6.34 9.12
N ARG A 49 -4.09 -5.66 10.24
CA ARG A 49 -2.99 -5.17 11.08
C ARG A 49 -2.13 -6.28 11.67
N ASP A 50 -2.74 -7.42 11.97
CA ASP A 50 -2.08 -8.50 12.72
C ASP A 50 -1.35 -9.46 11.79
N ILE A 51 -1.84 -9.60 10.55
CA ILE A 51 -1.42 -10.67 9.64
C ILE A 51 -0.89 -10.19 8.29
N MET A 52 -1.12 -8.93 7.92
CA MET A 52 -0.70 -8.44 6.60
C MET A 52 0.76 -7.99 6.63
N GLU A 53 1.53 -8.49 5.68
CA GLU A 53 2.91 -8.07 5.45
C GLU A 53 2.99 -6.98 4.40
N GLU A 54 2.23 -7.14 3.30
CA GLU A 54 2.33 -6.28 2.12
C GLU A 54 1.01 -6.22 1.35
N VAL A 55 0.73 -5.07 0.75
CA VAL A 55 -0.27 -4.91 -0.30
C VAL A 55 0.38 -4.28 -1.54
N CYS A 56 0.24 -4.94 -2.70
CA CYS A 56 0.87 -4.48 -3.93
C CYS A 56 0.00 -4.75 -5.16
N ARG A 57 0.17 -3.93 -6.19
CA ARG A 57 -0.38 -4.20 -7.53
C ARG A 57 0.40 -5.35 -8.16
N ILE A 58 -0.31 -6.28 -8.79
CA ILE A 58 0.27 -7.39 -9.54
C ILE A 58 -0.22 -7.32 -10.98
N ASP A 59 0.71 -7.33 -11.92
CA ASP A 59 0.40 -7.51 -13.33
C ASP A 59 0.48 -8.99 -13.69
N LEU A 60 -0.65 -9.58 -14.07
CA LEU A 60 -0.73 -10.98 -14.45
C LEU A 60 -0.74 -11.13 -15.98
N THR A 61 0.18 -11.93 -16.52
CA THR A 61 0.22 -12.22 -17.95
C THR A 61 -0.91 -13.19 -18.32
N ASN A 62 -1.77 -12.79 -19.27
CA ASN A 62 -2.92 -13.58 -19.75
C ASN A 62 -4.00 -13.90 -18.70
N ASP A 63 -4.15 -13.07 -17.68
CA ASP A 63 -5.19 -13.19 -16.64
C ASP A 63 -5.87 -11.83 -16.44
N GLU A 64 -6.59 -11.66 -15.32
CA GLU A 64 -7.19 -10.40 -14.88
C GLU A 64 -6.17 -9.24 -14.86
N LYS A 65 -6.58 -8.07 -15.38
CA LYS A 65 -5.67 -6.93 -15.61
C LYS A 65 -5.47 -6.03 -14.39
N TYR A 66 -6.54 -5.74 -13.64
CA TYR A 66 -6.50 -4.80 -12.52
C TYR A 66 -6.48 -5.57 -11.21
N VAL A 67 -5.34 -6.18 -10.90
CA VAL A 67 -5.20 -7.06 -9.73
C VAL A 67 -4.26 -6.46 -8.70
N PHE A 68 -4.68 -6.54 -7.44
CA PHE A 68 -3.79 -6.31 -6.31
C PHE A 68 -3.73 -7.56 -5.42
N GLN A 69 -2.62 -7.73 -4.73
CA GLN A 69 -2.37 -8.83 -3.83
C GLN A 69 -2.13 -8.32 -2.42
N ILE A 70 -2.76 -8.98 -1.45
CA ILE A 70 -2.48 -8.85 -0.03
C ILE A 70 -1.67 -10.09 0.37
N THR A 71 -0.43 -9.89 0.79
CA THR A 71 0.44 -10.96 1.28
C THR A 71 0.39 -10.99 2.80
N PHE A 72 0.29 -12.19 3.38
CA PHE A 72 0.23 -12.38 4.83
C PHE A 72 1.54 -12.93 5.37
N SER A 73 1.87 -12.54 6.62
CA SER A 73 2.98 -13.13 7.34
C SER A 73 2.71 -14.62 7.57
N THR A 74 3.57 -15.45 7.00
CA THR A 74 3.56 -16.88 7.30
C THR A 74 4.43 -17.08 8.53
N ASP A 75 3.86 -17.04 9.73
CA ASP A 75 4.58 -17.51 10.91
C ASP A 75 4.99 -18.97 10.68
N THR A 76 6.30 -19.18 10.64
CA THR A 76 7.02 -20.35 10.12
C THR A 76 6.95 -21.58 11.06
N SER A 77 5.77 -21.91 11.59
CA SER A 77 5.66 -23.01 12.57
C SER A 77 4.54 -24.02 12.35
N THR A 78 3.83 -23.98 11.22
CA THR A 78 2.86 -25.07 10.92
C THR A 78 3.00 -25.53 9.49
N ALA A 79 3.63 -26.70 9.32
CA ALA A 79 3.64 -27.48 8.09
C ALA A 79 2.18 -27.88 7.75
N GLY A 80 1.49 -27.00 7.03
CA GLY A 80 0.11 -27.14 6.63
C GLY A 80 -0.21 -26.16 5.50
N ASN A 81 -1.35 -26.37 4.83
CA ASN A 81 -1.81 -25.53 3.73
C ASN A 81 -2.27 -24.17 4.27
N SER A 82 -1.35 -23.22 4.47
CA SER A 82 -1.64 -21.90 5.03
C SER A 82 -1.97 -20.89 3.94
N LEU A 83 -2.92 -19.98 4.20
CA LEU A 83 -3.24 -18.88 3.31
C LEU A 83 -2.04 -17.92 3.32
N CYS A 84 -1.35 -17.77 2.17
CA CYS A 84 -0.18 -16.91 2.06
C CYS A 84 -0.50 -15.58 1.36
N ALA A 85 -1.50 -15.55 0.49
CA ALA A 85 -1.94 -14.31 -0.12
C ALA A 85 -3.41 -14.37 -0.58
N LEU A 86 -4.04 -13.20 -0.65
CA LEU A 86 -5.28 -12.95 -1.38
C LEU A 86 -4.98 -12.10 -2.61
N GLN A 87 -5.48 -12.52 -3.77
CA GLN A 87 -5.49 -11.69 -4.96
C GLN A 87 -6.90 -11.23 -5.26
N ILE A 88 -7.05 -9.95 -5.55
CA ILE A 88 -8.34 -9.31 -5.82
C ILE A 88 -8.28 -8.64 -7.20
N SER A 89 -9.19 -9.04 -8.09
CA SER A 89 -9.44 -8.38 -9.37
C SER A 89 -10.52 -7.31 -9.23
N CYS A 90 -10.15 -6.12 -9.67
CA CYS A 90 -10.98 -4.93 -9.76
C CYS A 90 -11.49 -4.71 -11.19
N PRO A 91 -12.65 -4.05 -11.35
CA PRO A 91 -13.21 -3.78 -12.68
C PRO A 91 -12.41 -2.72 -13.46
N ASN A 92 -11.67 -1.85 -12.78
CA ASN A 92 -10.84 -0.81 -13.38
C ASN A 92 -9.67 -0.39 -12.48
N GLU A 93 -8.72 0.36 -13.06
CA GLU A 93 -7.54 0.88 -12.38
C GLU A 93 -7.89 1.80 -11.19
N GLU A 94 -8.88 2.67 -11.36
CA GLU A 94 -9.27 3.62 -10.32
C GLU A 94 -9.72 2.92 -9.04
N ILE A 95 -10.53 1.87 -9.18
CA ILE A 95 -11.01 1.07 -8.05
C ILE A 95 -9.84 0.32 -7.41
N LEU A 96 -8.90 -0.22 -8.19
CA LEU A 96 -7.69 -0.85 -7.67
C LEU A 96 -6.88 0.13 -6.81
N GLN A 97 -6.60 1.32 -7.31
CA GLN A 97 -5.82 2.32 -6.58
C GLN A 97 -6.54 2.78 -5.31
N ARG A 98 -7.86 2.96 -5.37
CA ARG A 98 -8.68 3.28 -4.19
C ARG A 98 -8.58 2.18 -3.12
N TRP A 99 -8.59 0.90 -3.51
CA TRP A 99 -8.46 -0.22 -2.57
C TRP A 99 -7.06 -0.29 -1.95
N ILE A 100 -6.00 -0.17 -2.75
CA ILE A 100 -4.62 -0.16 -2.23
C ILE A 100 -4.44 1.01 -1.26
N SER A 101 -4.90 2.21 -1.62
CA SER A 101 -4.85 3.40 -0.77
C SER A 101 -5.67 3.21 0.53
N ALA A 102 -6.90 2.71 0.44
CA ALA A 102 -7.75 2.49 1.60
C ALA A 102 -7.16 1.45 2.59
N ILE A 103 -6.62 0.35 2.08
CA ILE A 103 -5.94 -0.68 2.91
C ILE A 103 -4.70 -0.07 3.56
N SER A 104 -3.91 0.68 2.80
CA SER A 104 -2.71 1.34 3.33
C SER A 104 -3.09 2.29 4.47
N MET A 105 -4.05 3.20 4.24
CA MET A 105 -4.55 4.11 5.28
C MET A 105 -5.10 3.37 6.50
N ALA A 106 -5.88 2.30 6.31
CA ALA A 106 -6.45 1.51 7.40
C ALA A 106 -5.38 0.91 8.34
N LEU A 107 -4.21 0.59 7.81
CA LEU A 107 -3.09 0.08 8.61
C LEU A 107 -2.38 1.19 9.37
N TYR A 108 -2.25 2.38 8.76
CA TYR A 108 -1.59 3.53 9.36
C TYR A 108 -2.44 4.24 10.42
N VAL A 109 -3.78 4.22 10.33
CA VAL A 109 -4.67 4.80 11.35
C VAL A 109 -4.71 3.89 12.58
N SER A 110 -3.67 3.94 13.41
CA SER A 110 -3.70 3.48 14.80
C SER A 110 -3.95 4.69 15.71
N ALA A 111 -4.47 4.47 16.92
CA ALA A 111 -4.61 5.54 17.92
C ALA A 111 -3.26 6.20 18.29
N ASP A 112 -2.15 5.53 17.96
CA ASP A 112 -0.76 5.94 18.26
C ASP A 112 -0.06 6.63 17.07
N ASN A 113 -0.66 6.62 15.88
CA ASN A 113 -0.11 7.29 14.69
C ASN A 113 -1.02 8.46 14.30
N PRO A 114 -0.48 9.68 14.17
CA PRO A 114 -1.28 10.82 13.76
C PRO A 114 -1.89 10.58 12.37
N PRO A 115 -3.11 11.10 12.11
CA PRO A 115 -3.74 11.00 10.81
C PRO A 115 -2.80 11.52 9.71
N PRO A 116 -2.92 11.00 8.47
CA PRO A 116 -2.10 11.46 7.36
C PRO A 116 -2.20 12.98 7.25
N VAL A 117 -1.04 13.63 7.22
CA VAL A 117 -0.94 15.09 7.22
C VAL A 117 -0.49 15.54 5.85
N ALA A 118 -1.14 16.58 5.32
CA ALA A 118 -0.68 17.24 4.10
C ALA A 118 0.76 17.74 4.34
N CYS A 119 1.69 17.28 3.52
CA CYS A 119 3.09 17.65 3.68
C CYS A 119 3.77 17.84 2.30
N MET A 120 4.97 18.39 2.31
CA MET A 120 5.83 18.51 1.15
C MET A 120 6.96 17.51 1.26
N ALA A 121 7.30 16.84 0.16
CA ALA A 121 8.51 16.03 0.06
C ALA A 121 9.56 16.82 -0.73
N ILE A 122 10.73 17.04 -0.10
CA ILE A 122 11.85 17.79 -0.65
C ILE A 122 13.00 16.81 -0.87
N LEU A 123 13.37 16.62 -2.13
CA LEU A 123 14.53 15.81 -2.50
C LEU A 123 15.76 16.71 -2.65
N THR A 124 16.82 16.37 -1.91
CA THR A 124 18.14 17.00 -2.01
C THR A 124 19.16 15.99 -2.55
N SER A 125 20.39 16.43 -2.80
CA SER A 125 21.47 15.55 -3.29
C SER A 125 21.86 14.44 -2.30
N THR A 126 21.50 14.60 -1.02
CA THR A 126 21.91 13.71 0.07
C THR A 126 20.76 13.17 0.90
N HIS A 127 19.58 13.81 0.87
CA HIS A 127 18.45 13.45 1.72
C HIS A 127 17.09 13.65 1.03
N LEU A 128 16.12 12.83 1.39
CA LEU A 128 14.69 13.07 1.19
C LEU A 128 14.08 13.57 2.49
N VAL A 129 13.47 14.74 2.47
CA VAL A 129 12.90 15.40 3.66
C VAL A 129 11.40 15.56 3.48
N PHE A 130 10.62 15.12 4.46
CA PHE A 130 9.19 15.40 4.54
C PHE A 130 8.98 16.54 5.52
N ALA A 131 8.37 17.62 5.06
CA ALA A 131 8.12 18.83 5.84
C ALA A 131 6.65 19.22 5.78
N GLN A 132 6.11 19.73 6.88
CA GLN A 132 4.75 20.25 6.96
C GLN A 132 4.79 21.77 7.13
N GLU A 133 3.98 22.49 6.36
CA GLU A 133 3.75 23.91 6.59
C GLU A 133 3.11 24.13 7.95
N GLY A 134 3.69 25.03 8.75
CA GLY A 134 3.05 25.51 9.97
C GLY A 134 1.76 26.28 9.66
N VAL A 135 0.85 26.37 10.62
CA VAL A 135 -0.45 27.04 10.48
C VAL A 135 -0.31 28.51 10.04
N ASN A 136 0.83 29.15 10.35
CA ASN A 136 1.17 30.53 9.97
C ASN A 136 2.41 30.62 9.06
N CYS A 137 2.73 29.57 8.29
CA CYS A 137 3.93 29.51 7.46
C CYS A 137 4.10 30.73 6.52
N ALA A 138 2.99 31.33 6.07
CA ALA A 138 3.01 32.54 5.24
C ALA A 138 3.56 33.79 5.96
N VAL A 139 3.56 33.81 7.29
CA VAL A 139 3.97 34.96 8.13
C VAL A 139 5.30 34.70 8.83
N ASP A 140 5.51 33.50 9.36
CA ASP A 140 6.71 33.15 10.14
C ASP A 140 7.75 32.34 9.35
N GLY A 141 7.38 31.84 8.16
CA GLY A 141 8.23 30.97 7.33
C GLY A 141 8.50 29.61 7.99
N PHE A 142 7.74 29.23 9.01
CA PHE A 142 8.01 28.04 9.78
C PHE A 142 7.47 26.79 9.07
N MET A 143 8.39 25.88 8.75
CA MET A 143 8.08 24.51 8.35
C MET A 143 8.57 23.52 9.41
N ARG A 144 7.71 22.57 9.77
CA ARG A 144 8.06 21.48 10.66
C ARG A 144 8.63 20.32 9.84
N CYS A 145 9.88 19.93 10.10
CA CYS A 145 10.41 18.68 9.57
C CYS A 145 9.70 17.49 10.25
N LEU A 146 9.09 16.61 9.44
CA LEU A 146 8.42 15.40 9.89
C LEU A 146 9.39 14.21 9.87
N CYS A 147 10.14 14.03 8.78
CA CYS A 147 11.19 13.03 8.69
C CYS A 147 12.27 13.44 7.67
N SER A 148 13.47 12.88 7.84
CA SER A 148 14.60 13.05 6.91
C SER A 148 15.27 11.70 6.73
N ILE A 149 15.45 11.28 5.49
CA ILE A 149 16.03 9.99 5.10
C ILE A 149 17.26 10.27 4.27
N SER A 150 18.38 9.64 4.61
CA SER A 150 19.63 9.82 3.86
C SER A 150 19.61 9.05 2.53
N ARG A 151 20.47 9.45 1.59
CA ARG A 151 20.62 8.81 0.28
C ARG A 151 21.04 7.36 0.35
N GLU A 152 21.82 7.02 1.37
CA GLU A 152 22.25 5.64 1.59
C GLU A 152 21.07 4.77 2.01
N GLU A 153 20.11 5.33 2.76
CA GLU A 153 18.92 4.61 3.24
C GLU A 153 17.81 4.48 2.19
N PHE A 154 17.64 5.46 1.29
CA PHE A 154 16.59 5.38 0.27
C PHE A 154 17.01 4.64 -1.01
N ASN A 155 18.30 4.38 -1.22
CA ASN A 155 18.77 3.60 -2.38
C ASN A 155 18.36 2.13 -2.30
N ASP A 156 18.17 1.58 -1.09
CA ASP A 156 17.90 0.15 -0.93
C ASP A 156 16.40 -0.20 -0.87
N ILE A 157 15.51 0.56 -0.20
CA ILE A 157 14.16 0.03 0.10
C ILE A 157 13.07 1.14 0.27
N LYS A 158 11.86 0.91 -0.30
CA LYS A 158 10.51 1.43 0.13
C LYS A 158 10.06 2.88 -0.16
N MET A 159 10.43 3.52 -1.27
CA MET A 159 9.84 4.83 -1.64
C MET A 159 8.29 4.80 -1.80
N LYS A 160 7.71 3.72 -2.35
CA LYS A 160 6.25 3.61 -2.56
C LYS A 160 5.42 3.67 -1.27
N TYR A 161 5.99 3.27 -0.13
CA TYR A 161 5.28 3.21 1.15
C TYR A 161 5.33 4.52 1.95
N LEU A 162 6.41 5.28 1.79
CA LEU A 162 6.59 6.59 2.43
C LEU A 162 5.63 7.63 1.85
N ILE A 163 5.43 7.62 0.53
CA ILE A 163 4.50 8.54 -0.14
C ILE A 163 3.05 8.20 0.23
N ALA A 164 2.69 6.93 0.43
CA ALA A 164 1.34 6.57 0.88
C ALA A 164 1.04 7.05 2.32
N SER A 165 2.08 7.31 3.12
CA SER A 165 1.96 7.78 4.51
C SER A 165 1.74 9.30 4.62
N PHE A 166 2.04 10.04 3.54
CA PHE A 166 1.96 11.49 3.49
C PHE A 166 1.18 11.93 2.25
N ASP A 167 0.10 12.67 2.42
CA ASP A 167 -0.63 13.27 1.29
C ASP A 167 0.21 14.44 0.75
N CYS A 168 1.21 14.14 -0.08
CA CYS A 168 2.30 15.05 -0.38
C CYS A 168 2.27 15.63 -1.80
N LEU A 169 2.45 16.96 -1.87
CA LEU A 169 2.72 17.66 -3.12
C LEU A 169 4.24 17.68 -3.36
N LEU A 170 4.71 16.95 -4.37
CA LEU A 170 6.11 17.00 -4.81
C LEU A 170 6.32 18.23 -5.70
N GLN A 171 6.93 19.27 -5.15
CA GLN A 171 7.42 20.41 -5.94
C GLN A 171 8.89 20.20 -6.28
N SER A 172 9.22 20.05 -7.56
CA SER A 172 10.61 20.07 -8.01
C SER A 172 11.13 21.51 -7.96
N TRP A 173 12.11 21.77 -7.09
CA TRP A 173 12.91 22.99 -7.19
C TRP A 173 13.98 22.77 -8.26
N VAL A 174 13.82 23.50 -9.37
CA VAL A 174 14.68 23.46 -10.56
C VAL A 174 16.10 23.90 -10.18
N GLY A 175 16.99 22.92 -10.08
CA GLY A 175 18.38 23.20 -9.75
C GLY A 175 19.37 22.06 -10.03
N PHE A 176 18.98 20.94 -10.64
CA PHE A 176 19.93 19.91 -11.04
C PHE A 176 19.47 19.20 -12.32
N SER A 177 20.25 19.39 -13.37
CA SER A 177 20.19 18.69 -14.65
C SER A 177 20.58 17.22 -14.48
N ASN A 178 19.60 16.36 -14.16
CA ASN A 178 19.52 14.94 -14.54
C ASN A 178 18.31 14.29 -13.84
N ILE A 179 17.14 14.45 -14.45
CA ILE A 179 15.86 13.88 -13.98
C ILE A 179 15.55 12.62 -14.82
N SER A 180 16.53 11.71 -14.99
CA SER A 180 16.28 10.43 -15.68
C SER A 180 15.83 9.32 -14.71
N TRP A 181 16.21 9.42 -13.44
CA TRP A 181 15.88 8.41 -12.40
C TRP A 181 14.53 8.69 -11.71
N PHE A 182 13.96 9.88 -11.92
CA PHE A 182 12.72 10.34 -11.26
C PHE A 182 11.47 9.78 -11.95
N GLU A 183 11.51 9.54 -13.26
CA GLU A 183 10.40 8.93 -14.00
C GLU A 183 10.27 7.42 -13.70
N GLU A 184 11.39 6.71 -13.51
CA GLU A 184 11.41 5.28 -13.17
C GLU A 184 10.83 4.96 -11.79
N ILE A 185 11.01 5.85 -10.81
CA ILE A 185 10.56 5.61 -9.42
C ILE A 185 9.08 5.99 -9.25
N PHE A 186 8.61 7.03 -9.95
CA PHE A 186 7.28 7.62 -9.73
C PHE A 186 6.26 7.34 -10.85
N GLY A 187 6.66 6.69 -11.95
CA GLY A 187 5.72 6.18 -12.95
C GLY A 187 4.86 7.26 -13.61
N PHE A 188 5.41 8.45 -13.83
CA PHE A 188 4.80 9.43 -14.74
C PHE A 188 5.31 9.14 -16.16
N GLY A 189 4.73 8.13 -16.79
CA GLY A 189 4.93 7.77 -18.20
C GLY A 189 3.60 7.38 -18.83
#